data_AF-A0A5R9DR02-F1
#
_entry.id   AF-A0A5R9DR02-F1
#
_cell.length_a   1.000
_cell.length_b   1.000
_cell.length_c   1.000
_cell.angle_alpha   90.00
_cell.angle_beta   90.00
_cell.angle_gamma   90.00
#
_symmetry.space_group_name_H-M   'P 1'
#
loop_
_entity.id
_entity.type
_entity.pdbx_description
1 polymer ?
#
loop_
_entity_poly.entity_id
_entity_poly.type
_entity_poly.pdbx_seq_one_letter_code
_entity_poly.pdbx_strand_id
1 'polypeptide(L)' 'NENSNGLLRRDGLPKGMDFNQVDQSFVSSIAHKRNTIPRKSLHYRTPLEVFLSYLDETVLSSLI' A
#
# COMPACT_ATOMS: atom_id res chain seq x y z
N ASN A 1 -1.91 7.81 11.36
CA ASN A 1 -3.09 8.33 10.62
C ASN A 1 -4.16 7.24 10.59
N GLU A 2 -5.12 7.26 11.52
CA GLU A 2 -6.07 6.15 11.71
C GLU A 2 -6.97 5.84 10.50
N ASN A 3 -7.15 6.78 9.58
CA ASN A 3 -7.91 6.54 8.35
C ASN A 3 -7.27 5.44 7.49
N SER A 4 -5.93 5.45 7.36
CA SER A 4 -5.21 4.42 6.61
C SER A 4 -5.38 3.04 7.25
N ASN A 5 -5.28 2.98 8.58
CA ASN A 5 -5.47 1.75 9.35
C ASN A 5 -6.89 1.21 9.20
N GLY A 6 -7.91 2.08 9.20
CA GLY A 6 -9.30 1.69 8.94
C GLY A 6 -9.51 1.02 7.59
N LEU A 7 -8.78 1.47 6.56
CA LEU A 7 -8.86 0.89 5.22
C LEU A 7 -8.17 -0.48 5.14
N LEU A 8 -7.01 -0.63 5.79
CA LEU A 8 -6.34 -1.93 5.92
C LEU A 8 -7.23 -2.96 6.63
N ARG A 9 -7.95 -2.53 7.68
CA ARG A 9 -8.92 -3.38 8.38
C ARG A 9 -10.08 -3.82 7.49
N ARG A 10 -10.55 -2.95 6.60
CA ARG A 10 -11.58 -3.28 5.60
C ARG A 10 -11.08 -4.24 4.52
N ASP A 11 -9.81 -4.15 4.16
CA ASP A 11 -9.26 -4.84 2.99
C ASP A 11 -8.55 -6.16 3.29
N GLY A 12 -8.49 -6.59 4.55
CA GLY A 12 -8.01 -7.94 4.90
C GLY A 12 -7.29 -8.07 6.24
N LEU A 13 -7.08 -6.98 7.00
CA LEU A 13 -6.44 -7.02 8.33
C LEU A 13 -7.43 -6.66 9.46
N PRO A 14 -8.48 -7.47 9.69
CA PRO A 14 -9.51 -7.15 10.66
C PRO A 14 -8.94 -7.01 12.08
N LYS A 15 -9.67 -6.27 12.92
CA LYS A 15 -9.27 -6.08 14.32
C LYS A 15 -9.29 -7.42 15.06
N GLY A 16 -8.23 -7.71 15.82
CA GLY A 16 -8.11 -8.96 16.59
C GLY A 16 -7.60 -10.16 15.79
N MET A 17 -7.18 -9.96 14.53
CA MET A 17 -6.47 -10.98 13.77
C MET A 17 -5.15 -11.36 14.46
N ASP A 18 -4.87 -12.65 14.57
CA ASP A 18 -3.58 -13.16 15.04
C ASP A 18 -2.54 -13.06 13.92
N PHE A 19 -1.54 -12.20 14.08
CA PHE A 19 -0.49 -12.02 13.08
C PHE A 19 0.49 -13.19 13.01
N ASN A 20 0.51 -14.09 14.00
CA ASN A 20 1.34 -15.30 13.90
C ASN A 20 0.83 -16.27 12.81
N GLN A 21 -0.43 -16.11 12.37
CA GLN A 21 -1.04 -16.91 11.32
C GLN A 21 -1.06 -16.20 9.95
N VAL A 22 -0.40 -15.04 9.85
CA VAL A 22 -0.42 -14.22 8.64
C VAL A 22 0.92 -14.29 7.92
N ASP A 23 0.89 -14.79 6.69
CA ASP A 23 2.07 -14.83 5.84
C ASP A 23 2.44 -13.43 5.30
N GLN A 24 3.74 -13.21 5.10
CA GLN A 24 4.23 -11.97 4.51
C GLN A 24 3.62 -11.70 3.12
N SER A 25 3.37 -12.74 2.32
CA SER A 25 2.74 -12.63 1.01
C SER A 25 1.34 -12.02 1.09
N PHE A 26 0.56 -12.40 2.11
CA PHE A 26 -0.76 -11.83 2.36
C PHE A 26 -0.67 -10.35 2.70
N VAL A 27 0.21 -9.97 3.63
CA VAL A 27 0.43 -8.54 3.99
C VAL A 27 0.84 -7.73 2.77
N SER A 28 1.79 -8.24 1.99
CA SER A 28 2.25 -7.62 0.75
C SER A 28 1.12 -7.46 -0.28
N SER A 29 0.24 -8.45 -0.41
CA SER A 29 -0.91 -8.38 -1.33
C SER A 29 -1.90 -7.26 -0.95
N ILE A 30 -2.15 -7.08 0.36
CA ILE A 30 -3.02 -6.02 0.87
C ILE A 30 -2.38 -4.65 0.62
N ALA A 31 -1.09 -4.52 0.94
CA ALA A 31 -0.34 -3.29 0.67
C ALA A 31 -0.35 -2.94 -0.82
N HIS A 32 -0.08 -3.92 -1.69
CA HIS A 32 -0.11 -3.75 -3.14
C HIS A 32 -1.50 -3.27 -3.61
N LYS A 33 -2.58 -3.96 -3.22
CA LYS A 33 -3.96 -3.56 -3.51
C LYS A 33 -4.24 -2.11 -3.08
N ARG A 34 -3.79 -1.70 -1.89
CA ARG A 34 -4.01 -0.33 -1.41
C ARG A 34 -3.23 0.72 -2.19
N ASN A 35 -2.01 0.38 -2.58
CA ASN A 35 -1.09 1.26 -3.29
C ASN A 35 -1.43 1.41 -4.77
N THR A 36 -2.22 0.50 -5.35
CA THR A 36 -2.72 0.56 -6.73
C THR A 36 -4.12 1.16 -6.86
N ILE A 37 -4.80 1.51 -5.75
CA ILE A 37 -6.13 2.16 -5.82
C ILE A 37 -5.98 3.68 -6.07
N PRO A 38 -6.58 4.21 -7.15
CA PRO A 38 -6.68 5.65 -7.42
C PRO A 38 -7.24 6.46 -6.25
N ARG A 39 -6.67 7.63 -5.97
CA ARG A 39 -7.17 8.55 -4.94
C ARG A 39 -7.62 9.86 -5.55
N LYS A 40 -8.84 10.30 -5.24
CA LYS A 40 -9.35 11.61 -5.66
C LYS A 40 -8.43 12.76 -5.24
N SER A 41 -7.86 12.69 -4.03
CA SER A 41 -6.89 13.67 -3.52
C SER A 41 -5.56 13.70 -4.27
N LEU A 42 -5.25 12.67 -5.06
CA LEU A 42 -4.06 12.57 -5.89
C LEU A 42 -4.39 12.81 -7.38
N HIS A 43 -5.50 13.48 -7.67
CA HIS A 43 -6.03 13.65 -9.02
C HIS A 43 -6.26 12.31 -9.73
N TYR A 44 -6.81 11.33 -8.99
CA TYR A 44 -7.07 9.97 -9.46
C TYR A 44 -5.82 9.17 -9.87
N ARG A 45 -4.62 9.62 -9.48
CA ARG A 45 -3.42 8.77 -9.51
C ARG A 45 -3.38 7.82 -8.32
N THR A 46 -2.65 6.73 -8.47
CA THR A 46 -2.41 5.77 -7.41
C THR A 46 -1.30 6.27 -6.47
N PRO A 47 -1.31 5.89 -5.18
CA PRO A 47 -0.20 6.17 -4.28
C PRO A 47 1.15 5.69 -4.82
N LEU A 48 1.17 4.53 -5.49
CA LEU A 48 2.38 4.00 -6.12
C LEU A 48 2.91 4.90 -7.23
N GLU A 49 2.06 5.35 -8.15
CA GLU A 49 2.45 6.27 -9.23
C GLU A 49 3.03 7.57 -8.69
N VAL A 50 2.37 8.16 -7.69
CA VAL A 50 2.83 9.40 -7.06
C VAL A 50 4.15 9.17 -6.34
N PHE A 51 4.31 8.07 -5.62
CA PHE A 51 5.57 7.72 -4.97
C PHE A 51 6.72 7.59 -5.97
N LEU A 52 6.51 6.84 -7.06
CA LEU A 52 7.51 6.67 -8.11
C LEU A 52 7.88 8.00 -8.79
N SER A 53 6.95 8.95 -8.90
CA SER A 53 7.23 10.27 -9.48
C SER A 53 8.17 11.15 -8.65
N TYR A 54 8.40 10.81 -7.37
CA TYR A 54 9.36 11.51 -6.50
C TYR A 54 10.73 10.83 -6.44
N LEU A 55 10.89 9.68 -7.10
CA LEU A 55 12.17 8.98 -7.12
C LEU A 55 12.96 9.39 -8.35
N ASP A 56 14.23 9.72 -8.13
CA ASP A 56 15.17 9.97 -9.21
C ASP A 56 15.47 8.66 -9.96
N GLU A 57 15.82 8.74 -11.24
CA GLU A 57 16.15 7.56 -12.05
C GLU A 57 17.25 6.69 -11.44
N THR A 58 18.18 7.32 -10.71
CA THR A 58 19.27 6.63 -10.01
C THR A 58 18.76 5.73 -8.89
N VAL A 59 17.74 6.17 -8.15
CA VAL A 59 17.11 5.38 -7.09
C VAL A 59 16.25 4.28 -7.69
N LEU A 60 15.52 4.59 -8.76
CA LEU A 60 14.69 3.61 -9.47
C LEU A 60 15.53 2.46 -10.03
N SER A 61 16.69 2.76 -10.60
CA SER A 61 17.63 1.75 -11.11
C SER A 61 18.24 0.84 -10.04
N SER A 62 18.20 1.24 -8.76
CA SER A 62 18.73 0.43 -7.64
C SER A 62 17.68 -0.50 -7.01
N LEU A 63 16.41 -0.30 -7.35
CA LEU A 63 15.26 -1.05 -6.81
C LEU A 63 14.83 -2.22 -7.70
N ILE A 64 15.37 -2.31 -8.91
CA ILE A 64 15.12 -3.34 -9.92
C ILE A 64 16.36 -4.22 -10.03
#